data_AF-A0A3D4FHV6-F1
#
_entry.id   AF-A0A3D4FHV6-F1
#
_cell.length_a   1.000
_cell.length_b   1.000
_cell.length_c   1.000
_cell.angle_alpha   90.00
_cell.angle_beta   90.00
_cell.angle_gamma   90.00
#
_symmetry.space_group_name_H-M   'P 1'
#
loop_
_entity.id
_entity.type
_entity.pdbx_description
1 polymer ?
#
loop_
_entity_poly.entity_id
_entity_poly.type
_entity_poly.pdbx_seq_one_letter_code
_entity_poly.pdbx_strand_id
1 'polypeptide(L)'
;MVRNEDTIVSWSLTDCVYDKRVAIGIHCDSNYRKNGFGSIATAATADYCLCNGITEIDWLCVDTNVGSIAIAEKLGFIRKNDYYAFTPYPPIENESDLTLEQWEEWALFYEKALEEEPRLFWNCTVCWMKANNVDSVIRLLNKEVEKGWKWTVDELSRFFPHFQNNPKWIEYLNHLKALWE
;
A
#
# COMPACT_ATOMS: atom_id res chain seq x y z
N MET A 1 -12.13 -15.51 -12.05
CA MET A 1 -11.84 -14.19 -12.68
C MET A 1 -13.13 -13.54 -13.11
N VAL A 2 -13.28 -12.23 -12.92
CA VAL A 2 -14.42 -11.41 -13.33
C VAL A 2 -13.94 -10.38 -14.36
N ARG A 3 -14.68 -10.24 -15.46
CA ARG A 3 -14.40 -9.28 -16.53
C ARG A 3 -15.53 -8.26 -16.64
N ASN A 4 -15.17 -7.03 -16.98
CA ASN A 4 -16.08 -5.99 -17.46
C ASN A 4 -15.63 -5.61 -18.87
N GLU A 5 -16.39 -6.05 -19.87
CA GLU A 5 -15.97 -6.01 -21.28
C GLU A 5 -14.58 -6.66 -21.47
N ASP A 6 -13.62 -5.92 -22.04
CA ASP A 6 -12.27 -6.41 -22.28
C ASP A 6 -11.37 -6.34 -21.05
N THR A 7 -11.79 -5.66 -19.98
CA THR A 7 -11.00 -5.44 -18.77
C THR A 7 -11.21 -6.55 -17.73
N ILE A 8 -10.11 -7.09 -17.19
CA ILE A 8 -10.15 -7.96 -16.01
C ILE A 8 -10.26 -7.06 -14.78
N VAL A 9 -11.41 -7.07 -14.11
CA VAL A 9 -11.69 -6.16 -12.97
C VAL A 9 -11.43 -6.78 -11.61
N SER A 10 -11.42 -8.12 -11.54
CA SER A 10 -11.16 -8.85 -10.31
C SER A 10 -10.74 -10.29 -10.61
N TRP A 11 -9.86 -10.84 -9.79
CA TRP A 11 -9.52 -12.25 -9.81
C TRP A 11 -9.17 -12.74 -8.40
N SER A 12 -9.32 -14.04 -8.20
CA SER A 12 -8.92 -14.74 -7.00
C SER A 12 -8.36 -16.09 -7.44
N LEU A 13 -7.35 -16.56 -6.72
CA LEU A 13 -6.61 -17.80 -7.00
C LEU A 13 -6.03 -18.34 -5.70
N THR A 14 -5.53 -19.57 -5.76
CA THR A 14 -4.81 -20.20 -4.66
C THR A 14 -3.36 -19.69 -4.61
N ASP A 15 -2.96 -19.16 -3.45
CA ASP A 15 -1.58 -18.69 -3.22
C ASP A 15 -0.66 -19.88 -2.93
N CYS A 16 -1.17 -20.86 -2.17
CA CYS A 16 -0.48 -22.11 -1.89
C CYS A 16 -1.47 -23.24 -1.63
N VAL A 17 -0.99 -24.48 -1.82
CA VAL A 17 -1.76 -25.71 -1.60
C VAL A 17 -0.91 -26.67 -0.78
N TYR A 18 -1.49 -27.23 0.28
CA TYR A 18 -0.88 -28.28 1.08
C TYR A 18 -1.94 -29.31 1.48
N ASP A 19 -1.79 -30.54 1.00
CA ASP A 19 -2.78 -31.60 1.17
C ASP A 19 -4.19 -31.14 0.75
N LYS A 20 -5.18 -31.18 1.64
CA LYS A 20 -6.56 -30.72 1.39
C LYS A 20 -6.84 -29.31 1.91
N ARG A 21 -5.79 -28.50 2.04
CA ARG A 21 -5.86 -27.12 2.51
C ARG A 21 -5.23 -26.17 1.50
N VAL A 22 -5.84 -25.00 1.33
CA VAL A 22 -5.33 -23.95 0.44
C VAL A 22 -5.39 -22.60 1.14
N ALA A 23 -4.48 -21.69 0.80
CA ALA A 23 -4.67 -20.26 1.04
C ALA A 23 -5.11 -19.61 -0.27
N ILE A 24 -6.04 -18.65 -0.22
CA ILE A 24 -6.49 -17.92 -1.40
C ILE A 24 -6.21 -16.43 -1.28
N GLY A 25 -5.79 -15.84 -2.40
CA GLY A 25 -5.58 -14.42 -2.58
C GLY A 25 -6.66 -13.80 -3.47
N ILE A 26 -6.78 -12.48 -3.41
CA ILE A 26 -7.69 -11.71 -4.25
C ILE A 26 -7.02 -10.41 -4.72
N HIS A 27 -7.32 -10.04 -5.96
CA HIS A 27 -7.05 -8.71 -6.46
C HIS A 27 -8.31 -8.12 -7.10
N CYS A 28 -8.57 -6.84 -6.84
CA CYS A 28 -9.62 -6.07 -7.49
C CYS A 28 -9.06 -4.71 -7.89
N ASP A 29 -9.21 -4.37 -9.17
CA ASP A 29 -8.79 -3.10 -9.75
C ASP A 29 -9.40 -1.94 -8.95
N SER A 30 -8.58 -0.95 -8.59
CA SER A 30 -8.99 0.16 -7.74
C SER A 30 -10.18 0.94 -8.26
N ASN A 31 -10.35 1.04 -9.58
CA ASN A 31 -11.46 1.75 -10.22
C ASN A 31 -12.79 0.97 -10.13
N TYR A 32 -12.73 -0.33 -9.83
CA TYR A 32 -13.88 -1.23 -9.78
C TYR A 32 -14.17 -1.75 -8.36
N ARG A 33 -13.42 -1.31 -7.34
CA ARG A 33 -13.67 -1.66 -5.93
C ARG A 33 -15.04 -1.19 -5.46
N LYS A 34 -15.54 -1.81 -4.39
CA LYS A 34 -16.88 -1.56 -3.79
C LYS A 34 -18.09 -1.89 -4.69
N ASN A 35 -17.87 -2.54 -5.84
CA ASN A 35 -18.94 -3.05 -6.72
C ASN A 35 -19.22 -4.58 -6.54
N GLY A 36 -18.65 -5.21 -5.52
CA GLY A 36 -18.85 -6.63 -5.23
C GLY A 36 -18.04 -7.63 -6.07
N PHE A 37 -17.29 -7.17 -7.09
CA PHE A 37 -16.48 -8.04 -7.95
C PHE A 37 -15.42 -8.86 -7.19
N GLY A 38 -14.88 -8.30 -6.11
CA GLY A 38 -13.99 -9.05 -5.21
C GLY A 38 -14.69 -10.27 -4.63
N SER A 39 -15.81 -10.06 -3.92
CA SER A 39 -16.60 -11.15 -3.33
C SER A 39 -17.00 -12.21 -4.37
N ILE A 40 -17.38 -11.81 -5.59
CA ILE A 40 -17.76 -12.75 -6.66
C ILE A 40 -16.56 -13.62 -7.07
N ALA A 41 -15.41 -13.00 -7.33
CA ALA A 41 -14.21 -13.73 -7.74
C ALA A 41 -13.74 -14.73 -6.67
N THR A 42 -13.75 -14.29 -5.41
CA THR A 42 -13.38 -15.14 -4.27
C THR A 42 -14.38 -16.26 -4.05
N ALA A 43 -15.69 -15.98 -4.07
CA ALA A 43 -16.70 -17.00 -3.88
C ALA A 43 -16.58 -18.13 -4.91
N ALA A 44 -16.36 -17.78 -6.18
CA ALA A 44 -16.15 -18.75 -7.25
C ALA A 44 -14.87 -19.60 -7.04
N THR A 45 -13.81 -18.99 -6.50
CA THR A 45 -12.55 -19.70 -6.21
C THR A 45 -12.72 -20.65 -5.04
N ALA A 46 -13.40 -20.21 -3.98
CA ALA A 46 -13.69 -21.05 -2.82
C ALA A 46 -14.61 -22.22 -3.19
N ASP A 47 -15.69 -21.96 -3.92
CA ASP A 47 -16.62 -22.98 -4.41
C ASP A 47 -15.91 -24.03 -5.27
N TYR A 48 -15.04 -23.59 -6.19
CA TYR A 48 -14.23 -24.51 -6.99
C TYR A 48 -13.31 -25.38 -6.12
N CYS A 49 -12.62 -24.80 -5.13
CA CYS A 49 -11.75 -25.56 -4.24
C CYS A 49 -12.53 -26.64 -3.47
N LEU A 50 -13.66 -26.27 -2.87
CA LEU A 50 -14.52 -27.18 -2.11
C LEU A 50 -15.06 -28.32 -3.00
N CYS A 51 -15.52 -27.99 -4.21
CA CYS A 51 -15.99 -28.97 -5.19
C CYS A 51 -14.90 -29.94 -5.65
N ASN A 52 -13.62 -29.58 -5.50
CA ASN A 52 -12.48 -30.40 -5.92
C ASN A 52 -11.73 -31.05 -4.74
N GLY A 53 -12.40 -31.21 -3.60
CA GLY A 53 -11.90 -32.03 -2.49
C GLY A 53 -10.97 -31.29 -1.51
N ILE A 54 -10.84 -29.97 -1.63
CA ILE A 54 -10.28 -29.13 -0.56
C ILE A 54 -11.29 -29.05 0.58
N THR A 55 -10.80 -29.20 1.81
CA THR A 55 -11.63 -29.21 3.02
C THR A 55 -11.38 -28.01 3.92
N GLU A 56 -10.27 -27.29 3.73
CA GLU A 56 -9.94 -26.08 4.49
C GLU A 56 -9.41 -24.99 3.56
N ILE A 57 -9.96 -23.79 3.67
CA ILE A 57 -9.54 -22.61 2.91
C ILE A 57 -9.11 -21.56 3.92
N ASP A 58 -7.87 -21.12 3.81
CA ASP A 58 -7.30 -20.04 4.60
C ASP A 58 -7.45 -18.71 3.87
N TRP A 59 -7.73 -17.69 4.67
CA TRP A 59 -7.68 -16.29 4.29
C TRP A 59 -6.72 -15.58 5.23
N LEU A 60 -5.63 -15.04 4.67
CA LEU A 60 -4.59 -14.36 5.43
C LEU A 60 -4.59 -12.90 5.02
N CYS A 61 -4.65 -11.99 5.98
CA CYS A 61 -4.53 -10.57 5.73
C CYS A 61 -3.98 -9.83 6.95
N VAL A 62 -3.37 -8.67 6.71
CA VAL A 62 -3.04 -7.71 7.77
C VAL A 62 -4.33 -7.10 8.34
N ASP A 63 -4.30 -6.74 9.63
CA ASP A 63 -5.45 -6.22 10.36
C ASP A 63 -5.90 -4.83 9.89
N THR A 64 -5.01 -4.08 9.24
CA THR A 64 -5.27 -2.81 8.56
C THR A 64 -6.07 -2.97 7.26
N ASN A 65 -6.11 -4.17 6.65
CA ASN A 65 -6.81 -4.41 5.38
C ASN A 65 -8.31 -4.68 5.61
N VAL A 66 -9.03 -3.64 6.01
CA VAL A 66 -10.47 -3.68 6.29
C VAL A 66 -11.28 -4.21 5.10
N GLY A 67 -10.86 -3.89 3.87
CA GLY A 67 -11.54 -4.35 2.65
C GLY A 67 -11.47 -5.87 2.47
N SER A 68 -10.30 -6.47 2.73
CA SER A 68 -10.12 -7.92 2.68
C SER A 68 -10.88 -8.64 3.79
N ILE A 69 -10.83 -8.10 5.02
CA ILE A 69 -11.58 -8.62 6.18
C ILE A 69 -13.08 -8.66 5.87
N ALA A 70 -13.64 -7.56 5.34
CA ALA A 70 -15.06 -7.49 5.01
C ALA A 70 -15.48 -8.50 3.93
N ILE A 71 -14.60 -8.83 2.98
CA ILE A 71 -14.87 -9.88 1.98
C ILE A 71 -14.87 -11.26 2.65
N ALA A 72 -13.89 -11.55 3.50
CA ALA A 72 -13.80 -12.83 4.21
C ALA A 72 -15.04 -13.07 5.08
N GLU A 73 -15.43 -12.09 5.90
CA GLU A 73 -16.62 -12.17 6.76
C GLU A 73 -17.89 -12.37 5.93
N LYS A 74 -18.05 -11.62 4.84
CA LYS A 74 -19.21 -11.75 3.93
C LYS A 74 -19.33 -13.15 3.31
N LEU A 75 -18.22 -13.82 3.08
CA LEU A 75 -18.17 -15.16 2.50
C LEU A 75 -18.24 -16.28 3.55
N GLY A 76 -18.40 -15.93 4.83
CA GLY A 76 -18.56 -16.89 5.91
C GLY A 76 -17.25 -17.45 6.46
N PHE A 77 -16.10 -16.84 6.14
CA PHE A 77 -14.87 -17.16 6.85
C PHE A 77 -15.00 -16.78 8.32
N ILE A 78 -14.40 -17.58 9.19
CA ILE A 78 -14.39 -17.36 10.64
C ILE A 78 -12.97 -17.00 11.06
N ARG A 79 -12.81 -15.90 11.81
CA ARG A 79 -11.52 -15.50 12.37
C ARG A 79 -11.03 -16.58 13.33
N LYS A 80 -9.92 -17.23 12.96
CA LYS A 80 -9.36 -18.37 13.69
C LYS A 80 -8.25 -17.99 14.66
N ASN A 81 -7.39 -17.05 14.27
CA ASN A 81 -6.26 -16.63 15.08
C ASN A 81 -5.76 -15.24 14.68
N ASP A 82 -5.07 -14.58 15.61
CA ASP A 82 -4.26 -13.39 15.38
C ASP A 82 -2.81 -13.73 15.72
N TYR A 83 -1.88 -13.24 14.90
CA TYR A 83 -0.46 -13.43 15.14
C TYR A 83 0.32 -12.23 14.62
N TYR A 84 1.47 -11.98 15.25
CA TYR A 84 2.36 -10.92 14.81
C TYR A 84 3.09 -11.34 13.53
N ALA A 85 3.07 -10.46 12.55
CA ALA A 85 3.97 -10.49 11.40
C ALA A 85 4.92 -9.29 11.50
N PHE A 86 6.19 -9.49 11.15
CA PHE A 86 7.18 -8.44 11.14
C PHE A 86 7.49 -8.09 9.69
N THR A 87 7.42 -6.79 9.38
CA THR A 87 7.69 -6.26 8.04
C THR A 87 8.51 -4.98 8.19
N PRO A 88 9.50 -4.74 7.31
CA PRO A 88 10.20 -3.46 7.25
C PRO A 88 9.38 -2.41 6.48
N TYR A 89 8.16 -2.73 6.05
CA TYR A 89 7.25 -1.88 5.27
C TYR A 89 5.93 -1.63 6.01
N PRO A 90 5.29 -0.46 5.80
CA PRO A 90 3.95 -0.20 6.31
C PRO A 90 2.99 -1.34 5.94
N PRO A 91 2.18 -1.86 6.88
CA PRO A 91 1.31 -3.00 6.65
C PRO A 91 0.09 -2.53 5.86
N ILE A 92 0.27 -2.35 4.55
CA ILE A 92 -0.77 -1.87 3.66
C ILE A 92 -0.94 -2.81 2.47
N GLU A 93 -2.19 -2.94 2.04
CA GLU A 93 -2.58 -3.52 0.76
C GLU A 93 -3.23 -2.44 -0.14
N ASN A 94 -3.68 -1.34 0.48
CA ASN A 94 -4.20 -0.15 -0.18
C ASN A 94 -3.67 1.11 0.51
N GLU A 95 -3.52 2.19 -0.25
CA GLU A 95 -3.06 3.46 0.30
C GLU A 95 -3.96 4.01 1.43
N SER A 96 -5.24 3.61 1.43
CA SER A 96 -6.24 4.01 2.42
C SER A 96 -6.27 3.13 3.67
N ASP A 97 -5.41 2.11 3.77
CA ASP A 97 -5.42 1.19 4.91
C ASP A 97 -4.86 1.85 6.19
N LEU A 98 -4.05 2.91 6.04
CA LEU A 98 -3.53 3.71 7.15
C LEU A 98 -4.14 5.11 7.17
N THR A 99 -4.35 5.62 8.38
CA THR A 99 -4.69 7.03 8.62
C THR A 99 -3.46 7.93 8.43
N LEU A 100 -3.67 9.25 8.38
CA LEU A 100 -2.56 10.22 8.34
C LEU A 100 -1.61 10.06 9.54
N GLU A 101 -2.17 9.83 10.74
CA GLU A 101 -1.41 9.62 11.97
C GLU A 101 -0.58 8.34 11.90
N GLN A 102 -1.15 7.23 11.40
CA GLN A 102 -0.41 5.98 11.23
C GLN A 102 0.70 6.12 10.16
N TRP A 103 0.47 6.88 9.09
CA TRP A 103 1.53 7.21 8.14
C TRP A 103 2.66 8.03 8.78
N GLU A 104 2.33 8.95 9.69
CA GLU A 104 3.31 9.72 10.46
C GLU A 104 4.11 8.83 11.42
N GLU A 105 3.46 7.88 12.11
CA GLU A 105 4.16 6.89 12.95
C GLU A 105 5.19 6.09 12.15
N TRP A 106 4.83 5.64 10.94
CA TRP A 106 5.77 4.95 10.03
C TRP A 106 6.89 5.86 9.52
N ALA A 107 6.59 7.13 9.26
CA ALA A 107 7.58 8.11 8.86
C ALA A 107 8.62 8.34 9.96
N LEU A 108 8.17 8.49 11.21
CA LEU A 108 9.04 8.62 12.39
C LEU A 108 9.87 7.37 12.64
N PHE A 109 9.27 6.18 12.49
CA PHE A 109 10.01 4.91 12.55
C PHE A 109 11.14 4.89 11.52
N TYR A 110 10.85 5.25 10.27
CA TYR A 110 11.87 5.29 9.24
C TYR A 110 12.92 6.38 9.48
N GLU A 111 12.55 7.57 9.95
CA GLU A 111 13.52 8.63 10.26
C GLU A 111 14.57 8.15 11.25
N LYS A 112 14.15 7.42 12.29
CA LYS A 112 15.07 6.79 13.24
C LYS A 112 15.94 5.73 12.56
N ALA A 113 15.36 4.93 11.67
CA ALA A 113 16.09 3.88 10.95
C ALA A 113 17.12 4.42 9.94
N LEU A 114 16.99 5.68 9.47
CA LEU A 114 17.92 6.27 8.51
C LEU A 114 19.36 6.39 9.04
N GLU A 115 19.56 6.42 10.36
CA GLU A 115 20.89 6.46 10.97
C GLU A 115 21.69 5.17 10.69
N GLU A 116 21.01 4.03 10.66
CA GLU A 116 21.61 2.72 10.44
C GLU A 116 21.45 2.25 8.99
N GLU A 117 20.35 2.63 8.34
CA GLU A 117 20.00 2.21 6.99
C GLU A 117 19.57 3.40 6.10
N PRO A 118 20.54 4.12 5.52
CA PRO A 118 20.26 5.28 4.65
C PRO A 118 19.43 4.95 3.40
N ARG A 119 19.37 3.69 2.96
CA ARG A 119 18.58 3.29 1.77
C ARG A 119 17.08 3.45 1.99
N LEU A 120 16.61 3.57 3.24
CA LEU A 120 15.20 3.80 3.57
C LEU A 120 14.76 5.26 3.34
N PHE A 121 15.62 6.13 2.80
CA PHE A 121 15.30 7.53 2.54
C PHE A 121 13.95 7.69 1.84
N TRP A 122 13.75 6.99 0.71
CA TRP A 122 12.50 7.09 -0.04
C TRP A 122 11.29 6.56 0.70
N ASN A 123 11.44 5.46 1.45
CA ASN A 123 10.37 4.93 2.29
C ASN A 123 9.94 5.96 3.34
N CYS A 124 10.90 6.61 3.98
CA CYS A 124 10.68 7.69 4.93
C CYS A 124 9.95 8.88 4.30
N THR A 125 10.47 9.39 3.18
CA THR A 125 9.91 10.57 2.50
C THR A 125 8.50 10.30 1.97
N VAL A 126 8.22 9.10 1.45
CA VAL A 126 6.88 8.70 1.02
C VAL A 126 5.93 8.61 2.20
N CYS A 127 6.35 8.08 3.35
CA CYS A 127 5.49 8.05 4.55
C CYS A 127 5.13 9.47 5.02
N TRP A 128 6.09 10.41 5.02
CA TRP A 128 5.79 11.81 5.31
C TRP A 128 4.87 12.47 4.29
N MET A 129 5.02 12.14 3.01
CA MET A 129 4.09 12.59 1.97
C MET A 129 2.68 12.07 2.25
N LYS A 130 2.53 10.78 2.56
CA LYS A 130 1.23 10.14 2.86
C LYS A 130 0.62 10.63 4.17
N ALA A 131 1.45 11.04 5.12
CA ALA A 131 1.04 11.77 6.33
C ALA A 131 0.66 13.25 6.05
N ASN A 132 0.75 13.71 4.81
CA ASN A 132 0.50 15.08 4.39
C ASN A 132 1.40 16.13 5.09
N ASN A 133 2.63 15.74 5.46
CA ASN A 133 3.58 16.60 6.16
C ASN A 133 4.65 17.15 5.21
N VAL A 134 4.30 18.24 4.52
CA VAL A 134 5.18 18.88 3.52
C VAL A 134 6.49 19.39 4.13
N ASP A 135 6.47 19.86 5.38
CA ASP A 135 7.64 20.41 6.05
C ASP A 135 8.71 19.33 6.27
N SER A 136 8.29 18.13 6.67
CA SER A 136 9.20 16.99 6.87
C SER A 136 9.75 16.45 5.55
N VAL A 137 8.94 16.42 4.48
CA VAL A 137 9.42 16.06 3.14
C VAL A 137 10.48 17.04 2.66
N ILE A 138 10.23 18.35 2.73
CA ILE A 138 11.20 19.39 2.35
C ILE A 138 12.50 19.25 3.17
N ARG A 139 12.38 19.05 4.50
CA ARG A 139 13.52 18.86 5.39
C ARG A 139 14.40 17.68 4.95
N LEU A 140 13.80 16.53 4.61
CA LEU A 140 14.54 15.36 4.15
C LEU A 140 15.20 15.59 2.80
N LEU A 141 14.49 16.20 1.84
CA LEU A 141 15.05 16.51 0.53
C LEU A 141 16.25 17.47 0.65
N ASN A 142 16.16 18.49 1.51
CA ASN A 142 17.26 19.42 1.75
C ASN A 142 18.52 18.73 2.27
N LYS A 143 18.40 17.70 3.12
CA LYS A 143 19.57 16.93 3.57
C LYS A 143 20.31 16.25 2.41
N GLU A 144 19.60 15.80 1.38
CA GLU A 144 20.23 15.22 0.17
C GLU A 144 20.82 16.31 -0.73
N VAL A 145 20.15 17.45 -0.86
CA VAL A 145 20.69 18.62 -1.58
C VAL A 145 22.00 19.10 -0.96
N GLU A 146 22.08 19.17 0.36
CA GLU A 146 23.30 19.52 1.11
C GLU A 146 24.45 18.52 0.88
N LYS A 147 24.14 17.25 0.61
CA LYS A 147 25.13 16.23 0.22
C LYS A 147 25.55 16.34 -1.26
N GLY A 148 25.04 17.33 -1.98
CA GLY A 148 25.35 17.59 -3.39
C GLY A 148 24.41 16.87 -4.36
N TRP A 149 23.35 16.22 -3.88
CA TRP A 149 22.35 15.64 -4.77
C TRP A 149 21.56 16.75 -5.48
N LYS A 150 21.29 16.55 -6.77
CA LYS A 150 20.48 17.49 -7.57
C LYS A 150 19.28 16.77 -8.13
N TRP A 151 18.12 17.38 -7.98
CA TRP A 151 16.87 16.93 -8.58
C TRP A 151 16.50 17.86 -9.72
N THR A 152 15.58 17.44 -10.57
CA THR A 152 14.81 18.38 -11.40
C THR A 152 13.47 18.66 -10.74
N VAL A 153 12.91 19.84 -11.01
CA VAL A 153 11.55 20.19 -10.59
C VAL A 153 10.55 19.15 -11.11
N ASP A 154 10.72 18.70 -12.36
CA ASP A 154 9.85 17.70 -12.97
C ASP A 154 9.92 16.34 -12.28
N GLU A 155 11.10 15.90 -11.84
CA GLU A 155 11.25 14.66 -11.05
C GLU A 155 10.52 14.78 -9.71
N LEU A 156 10.76 15.85 -8.95
CA LEU A 156 10.11 16.05 -7.65
C LEU A 156 8.59 16.15 -7.81
N SER A 157 8.10 16.81 -8.86
CA SER A 157 6.66 16.89 -9.09
C SER A 157 6.00 15.55 -9.40
N ARG A 158 6.73 14.63 -10.07
CA ARG A 158 6.25 13.26 -10.30
C ARG A 158 6.27 12.42 -9.04
N PHE A 159 7.28 12.56 -8.18
CA PHE A 159 7.37 11.80 -6.93
C PHE A 159 6.38 12.29 -5.86
N PHE A 160 6.05 13.59 -5.86
CA PHE A 160 5.18 14.22 -4.87
C PHE A 160 3.92 14.84 -5.49
N PRO A 161 3.04 14.05 -6.13
CA PRO A 161 1.85 14.57 -6.79
C PRO A 161 0.83 15.15 -5.79
N HIS A 162 0.84 14.72 -4.53
CA HIS A 162 -0.08 15.18 -3.48
C HIS A 162 0.16 16.65 -3.09
N PHE A 163 1.36 17.19 -3.35
CA PHE A 163 1.76 18.53 -2.92
C PHE A 163 1.74 19.59 -4.01
N GLN A 164 1.30 19.26 -5.23
CA GLN A 164 1.36 20.19 -6.37
C GLN A 164 0.61 21.52 -6.14
N ASN A 165 -0.42 21.51 -5.28
CA ASN A 165 -1.18 22.70 -4.91
C ASN A 165 -0.79 23.27 -3.52
N ASN A 166 0.22 22.71 -2.84
CA ASN A 166 0.66 23.17 -1.53
C ASN A 166 1.58 24.41 -1.69
N PRO A 167 1.26 25.57 -1.10
CA PRO A 167 2.06 26.79 -1.27
C PRO A 167 3.52 26.64 -0.85
N LYS A 168 3.81 25.92 0.24
CA LYS A 168 5.18 25.68 0.70
C LYS A 168 5.96 24.82 -0.28
N TRP A 169 5.30 23.84 -0.89
CA TRP A 169 5.91 22.99 -1.90
C TRP A 169 6.24 23.77 -3.18
N ILE A 170 5.31 24.61 -3.64
CA ILE A 170 5.52 25.49 -4.80
C ILE A 170 6.69 26.44 -4.55
N GLU A 171 6.74 27.08 -3.38
CA GLU A 171 7.86 27.93 -2.97
C GLU A 171 9.19 27.17 -2.97
N TYR A 172 9.20 25.95 -2.43
CA TYR A 172 10.38 25.10 -2.39
C TYR A 172 10.89 24.74 -3.80
N LEU A 173 10.00 24.34 -4.71
CA LEU A 173 10.38 24.02 -6.09
C LEU A 173 10.96 25.25 -6.83
N ASN A 174 10.40 26.43 -6.61
CA ASN A 174 10.94 27.67 -7.18
C ASN A 174 12.33 28.00 -6.63
N HIS A 175 12.56 27.77 -5.33
CA HIS A 175 13.87 27.94 -4.71
C HIS A 175 14.92 26.99 -5.31
N LEU A 176 14.59 25.70 -5.45
CA LEU A 176 15.50 24.73 -6.06
C LEU A 176 15.83 25.05 -7.51
N LYS A 177 14.84 25.53 -8.28
CA LYS A 177 15.05 25.97 -9.65
C LYS A 177 16.09 27.10 -9.72
N ALA A 178 15.95 28.11 -8.86
CA ALA A 178 16.90 29.23 -8.80
C ALA A 178 18.29 28.83 -8.28
N LEU A 179 18.40 27.74 -7.50
CA LEU A 179 19.67 27.24 -6.97
C LEU A 179 20.48 26.46 -8.02
N TRP A 180 19.81 25.88 -9.02
CA TRP A 180 20.43 24.97 -10.00
C TRP A 180 20.46 25.49 -11.44
N GLU A 181 19.77 26.61 -11.73
CA GLU A 181 19.96 27.44 -12.93
C GLU A 181 21.22 28.33 -12.81
#